data_AF-A0A2N9FVR1-F1
#
_entry.id   AF-A0A2N9FVR1-F1
#
_cell.length_a   1.000
_cell.length_b   1.000
_cell.length_c   1.000
_cell.angle_alpha   90.00
_cell.angle_beta   90.00
_cell.angle_gamma   90.00
#
_symmetry.space_group_name_H-M   'P 1'
#
loop_
_entity.id
_entity.type
_entity.pdbx_description
1 polymer ?
#
loop_
_entity_poly.entity_id
_entity_poly.type
_entity_poly.pdbx_seq_one_letter_code
_entity_poly.pdbx_strand_id
1 'polypeptide(L)'
;MEEPTSFTLASKQPEWRHAMNEEFDALLQNGMWDLVPSSPTMNIIGYKWVFRIKHRADGSIEHHKAWLVAKGFHQQPGLDYGETFSLVVKPITICTVLSLTVARGWSIRQLDIKNAFLHGLLDEPVFMQQPPGFIHPQMPSHVCRLHKALYGLKQAPRAWFARLSSRLNELGFLPSKSDSSLFILRTPHLMCFVLIYMDDIIVTCSDSSAITSFISQLGTEFVVKDLGPLNFFLGVKVLFISGGLLLSQHRYIINLLRKVHMVDAKPVTSPMSSAHTLSQFVGDAFDAPTLYRSTVEAFQ
;
A
#
# COMPACT_ATOMS: atom_id res chain seq x y z
N MET A 1 -15.84 6.74 -20.68
CA MET A 1 -15.56 8.03 -20.03
C MET A 1 -14.10 8.00 -19.63
N GLU A 2 -13.30 8.98 -20.04
CA GLU A 2 -11.86 9.00 -19.73
C GLU A 2 -11.61 9.66 -18.38
N GLU A 3 -10.59 9.15 -17.67
CA GLU A 3 -10.14 9.72 -16.40
C GLU A 3 -9.41 11.05 -16.65
N PRO A 4 -9.77 12.15 -15.98
CA PRO A 4 -9.11 13.43 -16.16
C PRO A 4 -7.66 13.36 -15.66
N THR A 5 -6.77 14.03 -16.37
CA THR A 5 -5.33 14.08 -16.04
C THR A 5 -4.94 15.31 -15.22
N SER A 6 -5.85 16.27 -15.06
CA SER A 6 -5.61 17.53 -14.35
C SER A 6 -6.86 18.06 -13.65
N PHE A 7 -6.63 18.88 -12.63
CA PHE A 7 -7.69 19.60 -11.91
C PHE A 7 -8.58 20.42 -12.88
N THR A 8 -7.99 21.12 -13.85
CA THR A 8 -8.71 21.98 -14.80
C THR A 8 -9.70 21.24 -15.67
N LEU A 9 -9.44 19.95 -15.97
CA LEU A 9 -10.38 19.10 -16.68
C LEU A 9 -11.43 18.53 -15.73
N ALA A 10 -11.00 18.03 -14.57
CA ALA A 10 -11.87 17.43 -13.56
C ALA A 10 -12.90 18.43 -13.00
N SER A 11 -12.50 19.68 -12.74
CA SER A 11 -13.37 20.70 -12.14
C SER A 11 -14.54 21.12 -13.03
N LYS A 12 -14.50 20.81 -14.33
CA LYS A 12 -15.61 21.06 -15.26
C LYS A 12 -16.73 20.02 -15.15
N GLN A 13 -16.44 18.85 -14.57
CA GLN A 13 -17.37 17.74 -14.45
C GLN A 13 -17.92 17.65 -13.01
N PRO A 14 -19.25 17.58 -12.82
CA PRO A 14 -19.86 17.56 -11.48
C PRO A 14 -19.43 16.35 -10.64
N GLU A 15 -19.26 15.19 -11.26
CA GLU A 15 -18.92 13.93 -10.58
C GLU A 15 -17.53 13.99 -9.94
N TRP A 16 -16.55 14.55 -10.66
CA TRP A 16 -15.20 14.73 -10.12
C TRP A 16 -15.10 15.87 -9.12
N ARG A 17 -15.89 16.94 -9.26
CA ARG A 17 -15.99 17.98 -8.22
C ARG A 17 -16.49 17.40 -6.92
N HIS A 18 -17.52 16.56 -6.98
CA HIS A 18 -18.04 15.88 -5.80
C HIS A 18 -16.97 14.99 -5.15
N ALA A 19 -16.29 14.14 -5.93
CA ALA A 19 -15.22 13.29 -5.42
C ALA A 19 -14.04 14.06 -4.81
N MET A 20 -13.66 15.22 -5.39
CA MET A 20 -12.61 16.08 -4.82
C MET A 20 -13.05 16.72 -3.50
N ASN A 21 -14.31 17.17 -3.42
CA ASN A 21 -14.86 17.73 -2.19
C ASN A 21 -14.90 16.67 -1.07
N GLU A 22 -15.38 15.46 -1.35
CA GLU A 22 -15.41 14.38 -0.36
C GLU A 22 -14.01 14.05 0.18
N GLU A 23 -13.00 13.94 -0.69
CA GLU A 23 -11.62 13.71 -0.27
C GLU A 23 -11.09 14.90 0.56
N PHE A 24 -11.31 16.13 0.09
CA PHE A 24 -10.81 17.32 0.78
C PHE A 24 -11.45 17.50 2.16
N ASP A 25 -12.76 17.31 2.27
CA ASP A 25 -13.49 17.37 3.54
C ASP A 25 -13.03 16.27 4.50
N ALA A 26 -12.77 15.06 4.00
CA ALA A 26 -12.23 13.98 4.80
C ALA A 26 -10.81 14.31 5.33
N LEU A 27 -9.97 14.97 4.54
CA LEU A 27 -8.65 15.43 4.97
C LEU A 27 -8.76 16.52 6.05
N LEU A 28 -9.69 17.47 5.91
CA LEU A 28 -9.92 18.50 6.93
C LEU A 28 -10.44 17.91 8.24
N GLN A 29 -11.44 17.02 8.18
CA GLN A 29 -12.00 16.35 9.36
C GLN A 29 -10.95 15.51 10.11
N ASN A 30 -9.98 14.96 9.38
CA ASN A 30 -8.87 14.21 9.96
C ASN A 30 -7.76 15.09 10.55
N GLY A 31 -7.88 16.43 10.50
CA GLY A 31 -6.87 17.35 11.01
C GLY A 31 -5.53 17.21 10.27
N MET A 32 -5.57 17.01 8.95
CA MET A 32 -4.38 16.71 8.16
C MET A 32 -3.37 17.86 8.14
N TRP A 33 -3.83 19.11 8.22
CA TRP A 33 -2.98 20.29 8.24
C TRP A 33 -3.66 21.48 8.90
N ASP A 34 -2.84 22.44 9.34
CA ASP A 34 -3.26 23.80 9.65
C ASP A 34 -2.75 24.77 8.58
N LEU A 35 -3.43 25.91 8.43
CA LEU A 35 -2.96 27.00 7.58
C LEU A 35 -2.02 27.92 8.34
N VAL A 36 -0.83 28.15 7.79
CA VAL A 36 0.20 29.04 8.38
C VAL A 36 0.68 30.06 7.34
N PRO A 37 1.12 31.26 7.77
CA PRO A 37 1.71 32.24 6.86
C PRO A 37 2.92 31.66 6.12
N SER A 38 3.00 31.88 4.81
CA SER A 38 4.16 31.47 4.02
C SER A 38 5.38 32.31 4.38
N SER A 39 6.55 31.69 4.53
CA SER A 39 7.84 32.36 4.65
C SER A 39 8.75 32.02 3.46
N PRO A 40 9.59 32.96 2.97
CA PRO A 40 10.58 32.68 1.92
C PRO A 40 11.58 31.56 2.27
N THR A 41 11.75 31.25 3.56
CA THR A 41 12.66 30.22 4.06
C THR A 41 12.05 28.80 4.08
N MET A 42 10.73 28.68 3.87
CA MET A 42 10.05 27.38 3.88
C MET A 42 10.21 26.68 2.53
N ASN A 43 10.53 25.38 2.55
CA ASN A 43 10.37 24.56 1.37
C ASN A 43 8.89 24.20 1.22
N ILE A 44 8.20 24.87 0.30
CA ILE A 44 6.77 24.67 0.06
C ILE A 44 6.61 23.71 -1.12
N ILE A 45 6.21 22.47 -0.84
CA ILE A 45 5.98 21.46 -1.87
C ILE A 45 4.64 21.69 -2.59
N GLY A 46 4.57 21.24 -3.83
CA GLY A 46 3.32 21.29 -4.59
C GLY A 46 2.40 20.10 -4.28
N TYR A 47 1.25 20.08 -4.96
CA TYR A 47 0.27 19.00 -4.89
C TYR A 47 -0.02 18.45 -6.29
N LYS A 48 -0.75 17.34 -6.35
CA LYS A 48 -1.31 16.73 -7.57
C LYS A 48 -2.60 16.01 -7.21
N TRP A 49 -3.64 16.19 -8.04
CA TRP A 49 -4.83 15.36 -7.97
C TRP A 49 -4.65 14.10 -8.82
N VAL A 50 -5.06 12.95 -8.28
CA VAL A 50 -5.14 11.67 -8.99
C VAL A 50 -6.58 11.23 -9.06
N PHE A 51 -7.05 10.91 -10.26
CA PHE A 51 -8.44 10.56 -10.53
C PHE A 51 -8.53 9.12 -11.02
N ARG A 52 -9.47 8.35 -10.48
CA ARG A 52 -9.77 6.98 -10.91
C ARG A 52 -11.26 6.70 -10.94
N ILE A 53 -11.71 6.00 -11.96
CA ILE A 53 -13.07 5.45 -12.01
C ILE A 53 -13.02 4.05 -11.40
N LYS A 54 -13.89 3.78 -10.43
CA LYS A 54 -14.11 2.42 -9.92
C LYS A 54 -15.28 1.81 -10.66
N HIS A 55 -15.06 0.63 -11.21
CA HIS A 55 -16.06 -0.14 -11.96
C HIS A 55 -16.55 -1.33 -11.14
N ARG A 56 -17.82 -1.65 -11.30
CA ARG A 56 -18.44 -2.89 -10.80
C ARG A 56 -18.02 -4.07 -11.68
N ALA A 57 -18.34 -5.28 -11.21
CA ALA A 57 -18.03 -6.52 -11.93
C ALA A 57 -18.74 -6.63 -13.30
N ASP A 58 -19.88 -5.96 -13.47
CA ASP A 58 -20.63 -5.87 -14.74
C ASP A 58 -20.07 -4.78 -15.69
N GLY A 59 -19.03 -4.06 -15.28
CA GLY A 59 -18.40 -2.98 -16.05
C GLY A 59 -19.05 -1.60 -15.83
N SER A 60 -20.17 -1.51 -15.11
CA SER A 60 -20.79 -0.21 -14.80
C SER A 60 -19.91 0.63 -13.88
N ILE A 61 -20.09 1.95 -13.90
CA ILE A 61 -19.39 2.83 -12.95
C ILE A 61 -19.98 2.60 -11.56
N GLU A 62 -19.10 2.30 -10.60
CA GLU A 62 -19.44 2.23 -9.18
C GLU A 62 -19.38 3.61 -8.54
N HIS A 63 -18.23 4.28 -8.64
CA HIS A 63 -18.01 5.64 -8.15
C HIS A 63 -16.75 6.27 -8.77
N HIS A 64 -16.67 7.60 -8.69
CA HIS A 64 -15.49 8.37 -9.04
C HIS A 64 -14.63 8.58 -7.79
N LYS A 65 -13.32 8.39 -7.90
CA LYS A 65 -12.39 8.53 -6.78
C LYS A 65 -11.31 9.55 -7.10
N ALA A 66 -11.17 10.56 -6.24
CA ALA A 66 -10.14 11.57 -6.33
C ALA A 66 -9.22 11.48 -5.10
N TRP A 67 -7.92 11.65 -5.29
CA TRP A 67 -6.95 11.73 -4.21
C TRP A 67 -6.09 12.98 -4.33
N LEU A 68 -5.90 13.67 -3.22
CA LEU A 68 -4.92 14.74 -3.12
C LEU A 68 -3.57 14.13 -2.73
N VAL A 69 -2.57 14.33 -3.59
CA VAL A 69 -1.23 13.75 -3.46
C VAL A 69 -0.22 14.88 -3.35
N ALA A 70 0.66 14.83 -2.35
CA ALA A 70 1.79 15.73 -2.24
C ALA A 70 2.85 15.42 -3.30
N LYS A 71 3.48 16.45 -3.86
CA LYS A 71 4.64 16.28 -4.75
C LYS A 71 5.91 16.02 -3.92
N GLY A 72 5.99 14.85 -3.28
CA GLY A 72 7.12 14.51 -2.41
C GLY A 72 8.48 14.47 -3.09
N PHE A 73 8.54 14.42 -4.43
CA PHE A 73 9.80 14.58 -5.16
C PHE A 73 10.40 15.99 -5.06
N HIS A 74 9.63 17.00 -4.62
CA HIS A 74 10.13 18.33 -4.25
C HIS A 74 10.62 18.43 -2.80
N GLN A 75 10.52 17.34 -2.00
CA GLN A 75 11.07 17.32 -0.64
C GLN A 75 12.59 17.15 -0.63
N GLN A 76 13.22 17.82 0.32
CA GLN A 76 14.66 17.85 0.56
C GLN A 76 15.03 16.96 1.77
N PRO A 77 15.95 15.98 1.60
CA PRO A 77 16.47 15.19 2.71
C PRO A 77 17.16 16.07 3.76
N GLY A 78 16.96 15.76 5.04
CA GLY A 78 17.50 16.51 6.18
C GLY A 78 16.73 17.76 6.56
N LEU A 79 15.77 18.20 5.73
CA LEU A 79 14.86 19.30 6.02
C LEU A 79 13.41 18.79 6.17
N ASP A 80 12.87 18.20 5.10
CA ASP A 80 11.45 17.78 5.04
C ASP A 80 11.24 16.31 5.44
N TYR A 81 12.34 15.55 5.53
CA TYR A 81 12.36 14.16 5.99
C TYR A 81 13.79 13.73 6.34
N GLY A 82 13.93 12.87 7.35
CA GLY A 82 15.15 12.11 7.63
C GLY A 82 15.15 10.75 6.96
N GLU A 83 14.62 9.75 7.65
CA GLU A 83 14.51 8.37 7.15
C GLU A 83 13.15 8.12 6.49
N THR A 84 13.15 7.39 5.37
CA THR A 84 11.94 7.16 4.55
C THR A 84 11.54 5.69 4.46
N PHE A 85 12.48 4.79 4.76
CA PHE A 85 12.27 3.37 4.60
C PHE A 85 11.21 2.85 5.59
N SER A 86 10.21 2.15 5.05
CA SER A 86 9.26 1.38 5.83
C SER A 86 9.60 -0.09 5.73
N LEU A 87 9.53 -0.78 6.86
CA LEU A 87 9.70 -2.22 6.91
C LEU A 87 8.49 -2.91 6.29
N VAL A 88 8.74 -4.00 5.56
CA VAL A 88 7.72 -4.90 5.02
C VAL A 88 8.08 -6.32 5.39
N VAL A 89 7.06 -7.14 5.64
CA VAL A 89 7.28 -8.54 6.02
C VAL A 89 7.96 -9.31 4.89
N LYS A 90 8.96 -10.12 5.26
CA LYS A 90 9.74 -10.90 4.30
C LYS A 90 8.94 -12.10 3.78
N PRO A 91 9.11 -12.51 2.51
CA PRO A 91 8.48 -13.72 1.96
C PRO A 91 8.74 -14.98 2.80
N ILE A 92 9.98 -15.16 3.29
CA ILE A 92 10.33 -16.28 4.17
C ILE A 92 9.52 -16.28 5.47
N THR A 93 9.28 -15.11 6.05
CA THR A 93 8.49 -14.94 7.28
C THR A 93 7.04 -15.30 7.01
N ILE A 94 6.47 -14.84 5.89
CA ILE A 94 5.12 -15.21 5.45
C ILE A 94 5.00 -16.73 5.34
N CYS A 95 5.88 -17.38 4.57
CA CYS A 95 5.84 -18.83 4.38
C CYS A 95 6.01 -19.60 5.70
N THR A 96 6.89 -19.14 6.59
CA THR A 96 7.15 -19.78 7.89
C THR A 96 5.92 -19.70 8.78
N VAL A 97 5.30 -18.52 8.92
CA VAL A 97 4.10 -18.36 9.75
C VAL A 97 2.93 -19.12 9.15
N LEU A 98 2.70 -19.06 7.84
CA LEU A 98 1.63 -19.82 7.20
C LEU A 98 1.80 -21.34 7.39
N SER A 99 3.02 -21.85 7.27
CA SER A 99 3.31 -23.27 7.49
C SER A 99 3.01 -23.68 8.94
N LEU A 100 3.41 -22.87 9.92
CA LEU A 100 3.12 -23.10 11.33
C LEU A 100 1.62 -23.06 11.61
N THR A 101 0.92 -22.06 11.08
CA THR A 101 -0.52 -21.89 11.22
C THR A 101 -1.28 -23.09 10.67
N VAL A 102 -0.92 -23.59 9.49
CA VAL A 102 -1.50 -24.81 8.92
C VAL A 102 -1.23 -26.02 9.80
N ALA A 103 0.02 -26.23 10.22
CA ALA A 103 0.40 -27.35 11.07
C ALA A 103 -0.33 -27.35 12.43
N ARG A 104 -0.71 -26.18 12.93
CA ARG A 104 -1.42 -25.99 14.19
C ARG A 104 -2.95 -25.88 14.04
N GLY A 105 -3.46 -25.85 12.81
CA GLY A 105 -4.90 -25.67 12.55
C GLY A 105 -5.44 -24.29 12.97
N TRP A 106 -4.61 -23.25 12.94
CA TRP A 106 -5.02 -21.90 13.34
C TRP A 106 -5.78 -21.18 12.23
N SER A 107 -6.65 -20.25 12.62
CA SER A 107 -7.36 -19.38 11.67
C SER A 107 -6.43 -18.32 11.08
N ILE A 108 -6.66 -17.95 9.82
CA ILE A 108 -5.97 -16.84 9.15
C ILE A 108 -7.01 -15.85 8.67
N ARG A 109 -6.83 -14.57 9.02
CA ARG A 109 -7.63 -13.46 8.48
C ARG A 109 -6.71 -12.48 7.77
N GLN A 110 -7.24 -11.92 6.69
CA GLN A 110 -6.62 -10.83 5.97
C GLN A 110 -7.38 -9.54 6.27
N LEU A 111 -6.65 -8.49 6.60
CA LEU A 111 -7.18 -7.16 6.88
C LEU A 111 -6.53 -6.16 5.93
N ASP A 112 -7.27 -5.11 5.61
CA ASP A 112 -6.83 -3.97 4.82
C ASP A 112 -7.15 -2.70 5.61
N ILE A 113 -6.18 -1.80 5.77
CA ILE A 113 -6.39 -0.52 6.45
C ILE A 113 -6.74 0.55 5.43
N LYS A 114 -7.96 1.07 5.49
CA LYS A 114 -8.40 2.13 4.60
C LYS A 114 -7.60 3.40 4.88
N ASN A 115 -7.02 3.97 3.82
CA ASN A 115 -6.26 5.23 3.87
C ASN A 115 -5.09 5.21 4.86
N ALA A 116 -4.41 4.07 5.01
CA ALA A 116 -3.41 3.84 6.06
C ALA A 116 -2.36 4.95 6.19
N PHE A 117 -1.81 5.43 5.07
CA PHE A 117 -0.83 6.52 5.08
C PHE A 117 -1.33 7.81 5.73
N LEU A 118 -2.63 8.11 5.61
CA LEU A 118 -3.22 9.32 6.21
C LEU A 118 -3.29 9.26 7.74
N HIS A 119 -3.06 8.10 8.35
CA HIS A 119 -2.98 7.95 9.80
C HIS A 119 -1.56 8.16 10.35
N GLY A 120 -0.53 8.17 9.49
CA GLY A 120 0.86 8.38 9.91
C GLY A 120 1.10 9.81 10.36
N LEU A 121 1.72 10.00 11.53
CA LEU A 121 2.14 11.32 12.02
C LEU A 121 3.48 11.72 11.41
N LEU A 122 3.66 13.00 11.09
CA LEU A 122 4.92 13.54 10.61
C LEU A 122 5.75 14.09 11.78
N ASP A 123 7.01 13.69 11.85
CA ASP A 123 7.97 14.23 12.82
C ASP A 123 8.55 15.56 12.31
N GLU A 124 8.84 15.65 11.02
CA GLU A 124 9.37 16.84 10.37
C GLU A 124 8.27 17.80 9.88
N PRO A 125 8.52 19.13 9.91
CA PRO A 125 7.58 20.09 9.36
C PRO A 125 7.56 20.02 7.83
N VAL A 126 6.42 19.62 7.26
CA VAL A 126 6.20 19.62 5.80
C VAL A 126 5.17 20.67 5.43
N PHE A 127 5.51 21.56 4.48
CA PHE A 127 4.62 22.62 4.02
C PHE A 127 4.19 22.37 2.58
N MET A 128 2.90 22.40 2.31
CA MET A 128 2.32 22.18 0.99
C MET A 128 1.49 23.39 0.53
N GLN A 129 1.54 23.70 -0.77
CA GLN A 129 0.66 24.71 -1.37
C GLN A 129 -0.82 24.31 -1.22
N GLN A 130 -1.69 25.30 -1.00
CA GLN A 130 -3.13 25.07 -1.06
C GLN A 130 -3.55 24.65 -2.49
N PRO A 131 -4.36 23.59 -2.67
CA PRO A 131 -4.82 23.19 -3.98
C PRO A 131 -5.78 24.25 -4.58
N PRO A 132 -5.65 24.61 -5.86
CA PRO A 132 -6.60 25.46 -6.59
C PRO A 132 -8.01 24.90 -6.51
N GLY A 133 -8.98 25.79 -6.39
CA GLY A 133 -10.36 25.45 -6.09
C GLY A 133 -10.65 25.23 -4.59
N PHE A 134 -9.60 25.09 -3.77
CA PHE A 134 -9.69 24.83 -2.33
C PHE A 134 -8.84 25.81 -1.50
N ILE A 135 -8.50 26.96 -2.09
CA ILE A 135 -7.76 28.03 -1.40
C ILE A 135 -8.69 28.72 -0.40
N HIS A 136 -8.23 28.88 0.84
CA HIS A 136 -9.02 29.52 1.89
C HIS A 136 -9.31 31.00 1.54
N PRO A 137 -10.58 31.44 1.50
CA PRO A 137 -10.94 32.79 1.03
C PRO A 137 -10.30 33.92 1.83
N GLN A 138 -10.13 33.74 3.14
CA GLN A 138 -9.57 34.74 4.05
C GLN A 138 -8.06 34.62 4.22
N MET A 139 -7.46 33.49 3.80
CA MET A 139 -6.03 33.19 3.97
C MET A 139 -5.42 32.69 2.65
N PRO A 140 -5.54 33.47 1.55
CA PRO A 140 -5.15 32.98 0.22
C PRO A 140 -3.64 32.79 0.06
N SER A 141 -2.83 33.50 0.83
CA SER A 141 -1.36 33.42 0.83
C SER A 141 -0.79 32.38 1.81
N HIS A 142 -1.64 31.74 2.62
CA HIS A 142 -1.18 30.74 3.58
C HIS A 142 -0.84 29.41 2.90
N VAL A 143 -0.08 28.58 3.59
CA VAL A 143 0.28 27.22 3.16
C VAL A 143 -0.21 26.20 4.17
N CYS A 144 -0.44 24.97 3.71
CA CYS A 144 -0.81 23.84 4.54
C CYS A 144 0.42 23.31 5.25
N ARG A 145 0.50 23.44 6.58
CA ARG A 145 1.48 22.73 7.40
C ARG A 145 0.92 21.36 7.73
N LEU A 146 1.46 20.31 7.14
CA LEU A 146 0.99 18.94 7.30
C LEU A 146 1.37 18.39 8.68
N HIS A 147 0.40 17.83 9.39
CA HIS A 147 0.60 17.09 10.66
C HIS A 147 0.66 15.58 10.44
N LYS A 148 -0.03 15.12 9.39
CA LYS A 148 -0.14 13.72 9.01
C LYS A 148 0.38 13.51 7.60
N ALA A 149 0.84 12.30 7.34
CA ALA A 149 1.41 11.95 6.06
C ALA A 149 0.35 11.93 4.96
N LEU A 150 0.57 12.70 3.90
CA LEU A 150 -0.25 12.66 2.69
C LEU A 150 0.35 11.67 1.69
N TYR A 151 -0.48 11.14 0.78
CA TYR A 151 0.01 10.36 -0.35
C TYR A 151 1.13 11.09 -1.10
N GLY A 152 2.12 10.36 -1.56
CA GLY A 152 3.22 10.90 -2.36
C GLY A 152 4.36 11.54 -1.56
N LEU A 153 4.21 11.74 -0.23
CA LEU A 153 5.35 12.07 0.63
C LEU A 153 6.30 10.87 0.74
N LYS A 154 7.60 11.16 0.80
CA LYS A 154 8.65 10.11 0.83
C LYS A 154 8.62 9.30 2.13
N GLN A 155 8.29 9.93 3.26
CA GLN A 155 8.24 9.29 4.57
C GLN A 155 6.87 8.69 4.94
N ALA A 156 5.84 8.82 4.08
CA ALA A 156 4.48 8.39 4.41
C ALA A 156 4.37 6.92 4.82
N PRO A 157 5.01 5.96 4.11
CA PRO A 157 4.95 4.55 4.52
C PRO A 157 5.57 4.32 5.91
N ARG A 158 6.68 4.99 6.22
CA ARG A 158 7.35 4.89 7.53
C ARG A 158 6.48 5.46 8.64
N ALA A 159 5.92 6.64 8.44
CA ALA A 159 5.03 7.29 9.41
C ALA A 159 3.82 6.41 9.74
N TRP A 160 3.23 5.78 8.73
CA TRP A 160 2.18 4.79 8.91
C TRP A 160 2.66 3.56 9.70
N PHE A 161 3.76 2.95 9.29
CA PHE A 161 4.30 1.77 9.97
C PHE A 161 4.61 2.06 11.45
N ALA A 162 5.18 3.22 11.76
CA ALA A 162 5.43 3.65 13.13
C ALA A 162 4.14 3.81 13.95
N ARG A 163 3.09 4.41 13.37
CA ARG A 163 1.79 4.56 14.02
C ARG A 163 1.15 3.21 14.31
N LEU A 164 1.10 2.32 13.32
CA LEU A 164 0.57 0.97 13.49
C LEU A 164 1.38 0.17 14.52
N SER A 165 2.71 0.25 14.47
CA SER A 165 3.61 -0.43 15.41
C SER A 165 3.37 0.03 16.85
N SER A 166 3.21 1.34 17.08
CA SER A 166 2.86 1.88 18.41
C SER A 166 1.56 1.28 18.92
N ARG A 167 0.53 1.25 18.06
CA ARG A 167 -0.76 0.69 18.43
C ARG A 167 -0.68 -0.82 18.72
N LEU A 168 0.07 -1.58 17.93
CA LEU A 168 0.28 -3.00 18.17
C LEU A 168 1.01 -3.26 19.50
N ASN A 169 2.01 -2.43 19.83
CA ASN A 169 2.71 -2.50 21.11
C ASN A 169 1.77 -2.24 22.30
N GLU A 170 0.88 -1.25 22.20
CA GLU A 170 -0.15 -0.97 23.22
C GLU A 170 -1.11 -2.15 23.41
N LEU A 171 -1.43 -2.86 22.33
CA LEU A 171 -2.24 -4.09 22.35
C LEU A 171 -1.46 -5.32 22.85
N GLY A 172 -0.20 -5.16 23.26
CA GLY A 172 0.65 -6.21 23.83
C GLY A 172 1.43 -7.04 22.81
N PHE A 173 1.36 -6.71 21.52
CA PHE A 173 2.17 -7.37 20.51
C PHE A 173 3.59 -6.81 20.53
N LEU A 174 4.60 -7.67 20.43
CA LEU A 174 5.99 -7.25 20.33
C LEU A 174 6.56 -7.57 18.95
N PRO A 175 7.37 -6.67 18.36
CA PRO A 175 8.02 -6.96 17.09
C PRO A 175 9.03 -8.12 17.25
N SER A 176 9.09 -8.98 16.24
CA SER A 176 10.05 -10.07 16.18
C SER A 176 11.47 -9.55 15.94
N LYS A 177 12.46 -10.22 16.54
CA LYS A 177 13.88 -9.91 16.33
C LYS A 177 14.37 -10.29 14.92
N SER A 178 13.71 -11.25 14.27
CA SER A 178 14.11 -11.76 12.94
C SER A 178 13.47 -10.99 11.79
N ASP A 179 12.30 -10.41 12.03
CA ASP A 179 11.55 -9.62 11.07
C ASP A 179 10.69 -8.58 11.81
N SER A 180 11.06 -7.31 11.69
CA SER A 180 10.40 -6.22 12.40
C SER A 180 8.96 -5.95 11.94
N SER A 181 8.54 -6.51 10.79
CA SER A 181 7.14 -6.44 10.32
C SER A 181 6.30 -7.65 10.77
N LEU A 182 6.87 -8.56 11.56
CA LEU A 182 6.16 -9.61 12.28
C LEU A 182 5.99 -9.20 13.75
N PHE A 183 4.75 -9.10 14.19
CA PHE A 183 4.37 -8.81 15.56
C PHE A 183 3.80 -10.06 16.22
N ILE A 184 4.22 -10.32 17.46
CA ILE A 184 3.90 -11.56 18.19
C ILE A 184 3.25 -11.19 19.52
N LEU A 185 2.07 -11.72 19.76
CA LEU A 185 1.44 -11.75 21.08
C LEU A 185 1.57 -13.17 21.64
N ARG A 186 2.20 -13.32 22.80
CA ARG A 186 2.37 -14.61 23.45
C ARG A 186 2.00 -14.52 24.93
N THR A 187 1.02 -15.32 25.32
CA THR A 187 0.65 -15.59 26.70
C THR A 187 0.71 -17.12 26.94
N PRO A 188 0.50 -17.61 28.18
CA PRO A 188 0.44 -19.06 28.44
C PRO A 188 -0.66 -19.80 27.66
N HIS A 189 -1.72 -19.09 27.24
CA HIS A 189 -2.89 -19.69 26.60
C HIS A 189 -3.15 -19.19 25.17
N LEU A 190 -2.44 -18.14 24.74
CA LEU A 190 -2.69 -17.48 23.46
C LEU A 190 -1.38 -17.24 22.73
N MET A 191 -1.37 -17.55 21.44
CA MET A 191 -0.28 -17.17 20.55
C MET A 191 -0.87 -16.59 19.26
N CYS A 192 -0.62 -15.32 19.01
CA CYS A 192 -1.04 -14.64 17.78
C CYS A 192 0.17 -14.06 17.04
N PHE A 193 0.08 -14.05 15.71
CA PHE A 193 1.01 -13.41 14.80
C PHE A 193 0.28 -12.40 13.93
N VAL A 194 0.89 -11.23 13.78
CA VAL A 194 0.44 -10.16 12.87
C VAL A 194 1.58 -9.86 11.91
N LEU A 195 1.34 -10.04 10.62
CA LEU A 195 2.30 -9.77 9.54
C LEU A 195 1.85 -8.53 8.79
N ILE A 196 2.74 -7.56 8.64
CA ILE A 196 2.42 -6.25 8.04
C ILE A 196 3.14 -6.11 6.71
N TYR A 197 2.37 -5.84 5.66
CA TYR A 197 2.89 -5.40 4.37
C TYR A 197 2.17 -4.12 3.95
N MET A 198 2.81 -2.97 4.16
CA MET A 198 2.20 -1.65 3.91
C MET A 198 0.82 -1.54 4.58
N ASP A 199 -0.26 -1.59 3.80
CA ASP A 199 -1.64 -1.42 4.26
C ASP A 199 -2.36 -2.77 4.45
N ASP A 200 -1.79 -3.87 3.92
CA ASP A 200 -2.29 -5.23 4.04
C ASP A 200 -1.72 -5.90 5.30
N ILE A 201 -2.59 -6.56 6.07
CA ILE A 201 -2.23 -7.26 7.29
C ILE A 201 -2.74 -8.70 7.23
N ILE A 202 -1.89 -9.66 7.59
CA ILE A 202 -2.32 -11.02 7.93
C ILE A 202 -2.30 -11.16 9.44
N VAL A 203 -3.41 -11.64 10.01
CA VAL A 203 -3.47 -12.04 11.42
C VAL A 203 -3.82 -13.51 11.53
N THR A 204 -3.11 -14.21 12.41
CA THR A 204 -3.38 -15.60 12.75
C THR A 204 -3.19 -15.81 14.23
N CYS A 205 -4.01 -16.67 14.83
CA CYS A 205 -3.95 -16.91 16.26
C CYS A 205 -4.42 -18.31 16.63
N SER A 206 -3.92 -18.82 17.76
CA SER A 206 -4.33 -20.09 18.35
C SER A 206 -5.81 -20.15 18.75
N ASP A 207 -6.43 -18.99 18.98
CA ASP A 207 -7.86 -18.86 19.19
C ASP A 207 -8.45 -17.87 18.19
N SER A 208 -9.45 -18.31 17.44
CA SER A 208 -10.20 -17.47 16.49
C SER A 208 -10.94 -16.31 17.15
N SER A 209 -11.39 -16.46 18.41
CA SER A 209 -12.09 -15.40 19.14
C SER A 209 -11.16 -14.20 19.42
N ALA A 210 -9.88 -14.47 19.65
CA ALA A 210 -8.86 -13.45 19.85
C ALA A 210 -8.61 -12.64 18.58
N ILE A 211 -8.76 -13.23 17.39
CA ILE A 211 -8.67 -12.49 16.12
C ILE A 211 -9.79 -11.46 16.03
N THR A 212 -11.03 -11.87 16.33
CA THR A 212 -12.18 -10.94 16.32
C THR A 212 -12.00 -9.81 17.33
N SER A 213 -11.54 -10.13 18.54
CA SER A 213 -11.23 -9.13 19.57
C SER A 213 -10.12 -8.17 19.11
N PHE A 214 -9.06 -8.68 18.50
CA PHE A 214 -7.98 -7.87 17.94
C PHE A 214 -8.48 -6.92 16.85
N ILE A 215 -9.28 -7.41 15.90
CA ILE A 215 -9.85 -6.59 14.82
C ILE A 215 -10.72 -5.47 15.42
N SER A 216 -11.54 -5.78 16.43
CA SER A 216 -12.36 -4.79 17.13
C SER A 216 -11.50 -3.72 17.82
N GLN A 217 -10.43 -4.11 18.51
CA GLN A 217 -9.51 -3.20 19.21
C GLN A 217 -8.65 -2.36 18.26
N LEU A 218 -8.32 -2.89 17.08
CA LEU A 218 -7.64 -2.15 16.03
C LEU A 218 -8.62 -1.16 15.36
N GLY A 219 -9.87 -1.58 15.21
CA GLY A 219 -10.99 -0.79 14.66
C GLY A 219 -11.39 0.43 15.49
N THR A 220 -10.96 0.53 16.75
CA THR A 220 -11.20 1.73 17.56
C THR A 220 -10.41 2.94 17.09
N GLU A 221 -9.33 2.72 16.34
CA GLU A 221 -8.42 3.77 15.90
C GLU A 221 -8.31 3.84 14.37
N PHE A 222 -8.29 2.69 13.71
CA PHE A 222 -8.14 2.61 12.26
C PHE A 222 -9.43 2.11 11.61
N VAL A 223 -9.70 2.56 10.39
CA VAL A 223 -10.79 2.01 9.59
C VAL A 223 -10.33 0.69 8.98
N VAL A 224 -10.53 -0.40 9.72
CA VAL A 224 -10.12 -1.76 9.33
C VAL A 224 -11.18 -2.40 8.44
N LYS A 225 -10.78 -2.89 7.28
CA LYS A 225 -11.60 -3.74 6.42
C LYS A 225 -11.17 -5.19 6.59
N ASP A 226 -12.03 -6.00 7.17
CA ASP A 226 -11.82 -7.44 7.28
C ASP A 226 -12.18 -8.11 5.94
N LEU A 227 -11.17 -8.66 5.27
CA LEU A 227 -11.30 -9.33 3.97
C LEU A 227 -11.65 -10.82 4.10
N GLY A 228 -11.84 -11.32 5.32
CA GLY A 228 -12.18 -12.71 5.57
C GLY A 228 -10.96 -13.63 5.61
N PRO A 229 -11.14 -14.92 5.32
CA PRO A 229 -10.05 -15.87 5.16
C PRO A 229 -9.05 -15.41 4.08
N LEU A 230 -7.78 -15.71 4.29
CA LEU A 230 -6.70 -15.36 3.36
C LEU A 230 -6.95 -15.94 1.97
N ASN A 231 -7.21 -15.09 0.97
CA ASN A 231 -7.50 -15.50 -0.41
C ASN A 231 -6.46 -14.97 -1.40
N PHE A 232 -5.96 -13.75 -1.19
CA PHE A 232 -4.97 -13.15 -2.09
C PHE A 232 -4.08 -12.18 -1.33
N PHE A 233 -2.77 -12.39 -1.37
CA PHE A 233 -1.80 -11.54 -0.67
C PHE A 233 -0.56 -11.38 -1.54
N LEU A 234 -0.17 -10.12 -1.81
CA LEU A 234 1.04 -9.78 -2.58
C LEU A 234 1.14 -10.46 -3.96
N GLY A 235 0.04 -10.49 -4.71
CA GLY A 235 0.03 -11.12 -6.03
C GLY A 235 -0.12 -12.65 -5.99
N VAL A 236 -0.12 -13.27 -4.80
CA VAL A 236 -0.23 -14.72 -4.60
C VAL A 236 -1.66 -15.07 -4.21
N LYS A 237 -2.30 -15.94 -5.00
CA LYS A 237 -3.58 -16.55 -4.64
C LYS A 237 -3.34 -17.66 -3.62
N VAL A 238 -4.15 -17.69 -2.59
CA VAL A 238 -4.12 -18.70 -1.53
C VAL A 238 -5.36 -19.56 -1.65
N LEU A 239 -5.15 -20.88 -1.77
CA LEU A 239 -6.22 -21.87 -1.88
C LEU A 239 -6.12 -22.82 -0.69
N PHE A 240 -7.18 -22.88 0.12
CA PHE A 240 -7.31 -23.88 1.17
C PHE A 240 -7.65 -25.24 0.56
N ILE A 241 -6.83 -26.24 0.84
CA ILE A 241 -7.04 -27.63 0.43
C ILE A 241 -7.08 -28.54 1.66
N SER A 242 -7.55 -29.78 1.51
CA SER A 242 -7.52 -30.75 2.59
C SER A 242 -6.08 -30.94 3.10
N GLY A 243 -5.82 -30.52 4.33
CA GLY A 243 -4.51 -30.64 4.97
C GLY A 243 -3.49 -29.53 4.65
N GLY A 244 -3.87 -28.45 3.95
CA GLY A 244 -2.89 -27.39 3.68
C GLY A 244 -3.35 -26.15 2.91
N LEU A 245 -2.35 -25.38 2.49
CA LEU A 245 -2.48 -24.19 1.66
C LEU A 245 -1.70 -24.37 0.36
N LEU A 246 -2.33 -24.08 -0.77
CA LEU A 246 -1.66 -23.94 -2.06
C LEU A 246 -1.50 -22.46 -2.38
N LEU A 247 -0.26 -22.02 -2.53
CA LEU A 247 0.11 -20.68 -2.97
C LEU A 247 0.31 -20.69 -4.49
N SER A 248 -0.44 -19.86 -5.21
CA SER A 248 -0.45 -19.85 -6.67
C SER A 248 -0.34 -18.45 -7.24
N GLN A 249 0.65 -18.22 -8.10
CA GLN A 249 0.77 -17.03 -8.94
C GLN A 249 0.26 -17.26 -10.37
N HIS A 250 -0.57 -18.28 -10.60
CA HIS A 250 -1.04 -18.65 -11.94
C HIS A 250 -1.62 -17.45 -12.73
N ARG A 251 -2.46 -16.63 -12.09
CA ARG A 251 -3.04 -15.43 -12.71
C ARG A 251 -1.96 -14.41 -13.12
N TYR A 252 -0.95 -14.21 -12.29
CA TYR A 252 0.17 -13.32 -12.60
C TYR A 252 0.95 -13.82 -13.81
N ILE A 253 1.29 -15.11 -13.83
CA ILE A 253 1.99 -15.77 -14.94
C ILE A 253 1.20 -15.63 -16.24
N ILE A 254 -0.10 -15.93 -16.25
CA ILE A 254 -0.95 -15.81 -17.43
C ILE A 254 -1.02 -14.35 -17.93
N ASN A 255 -1.14 -13.38 -17.02
CA ASN A 255 -1.15 -11.97 -17.39
C ASN A 255 0.19 -11.52 -18.01
N LEU A 256 1.31 -12.05 -17.48
CA LEU A 256 2.62 -11.79 -18.03
C LEU A 256 2.76 -12.39 -19.44
N LEU A 257 2.34 -13.64 -19.64
CA LEU A 257 2.32 -14.29 -20.97
C LEU A 257 1.47 -13.51 -21.98
N ARG A 258 0.31 -12.97 -21.58
CA ARG A 258 -0.49 -12.08 -22.43
C ARG A 258 0.26 -10.81 -22.80
N LYS A 259 0.93 -10.17 -21.84
CA LYS A 259 1.70 -8.94 -22.05
C LYS A 259 2.83 -9.13 -23.07
N VAL A 260 3.44 -10.31 -23.12
CA VAL A 260 4.52 -10.63 -24.07
C VAL A 260 4.04 -11.42 -25.29
N HIS A 261 2.73 -11.58 -25.48
CA HIS A 261 2.15 -12.36 -26.59
C HIS A 261 2.61 -13.82 -26.65
N MET A 262 2.83 -14.46 -25.50
CA MET A 262 3.30 -15.85 -25.36
C MET A 262 2.26 -16.79 -24.70
N VAL A 263 0.97 -16.47 -24.78
CA VAL A 263 -0.10 -17.30 -24.15
C VAL A 263 -0.09 -18.73 -24.70
N ASP A 264 0.18 -18.87 -25.99
CA ASP A 264 0.21 -20.15 -26.71
C ASP A 264 1.60 -20.78 -26.75
N ALA A 265 2.57 -20.23 -25.99
CA ALA A 265 3.91 -20.80 -25.91
C ALA A 265 3.85 -22.20 -25.30
N LYS A 266 4.63 -23.13 -25.87
CA LYS A 266 4.70 -24.51 -25.35
C LYS A 266 5.30 -24.49 -23.95
N PRO A 267 4.65 -25.12 -22.95
CA PRO A 267 5.21 -25.21 -21.62
C PRO A 267 6.48 -26.06 -21.63
N VAL A 268 7.50 -25.59 -20.91
CA VAL A 268 8.76 -26.30 -20.71
C VAL A 268 8.98 -26.52 -19.22
N THR A 269 9.53 -27.67 -18.85
CA THR A 269 9.79 -28.04 -17.45
C THR A 269 10.96 -27.28 -16.85
N SER A 270 11.91 -26.82 -17.68
CA SER A 270 12.97 -25.89 -17.30
C SER A 270 12.91 -24.68 -18.23
N PRO A 271 12.76 -23.45 -17.70
CA PRO A 271 12.73 -22.24 -18.52
C PRO A 271 14.08 -21.89 -19.15
N MET A 272 15.18 -22.50 -18.67
CA MET A 272 16.54 -22.25 -19.16
C MET A 272 17.09 -23.50 -19.85
N SER A 273 17.53 -23.33 -21.10
CA SER A 273 18.28 -24.35 -21.84
C SER A 273 19.65 -24.54 -21.20
N SER A 274 20.01 -25.79 -20.91
CA SER A 274 21.34 -26.15 -20.39
C SER A 274 22.46 -26.03 -21.43
N ALA A 275 22.13 -25.78 -22.70
CA ALA A 275 23.07 -25.81 -23.82
C ALA A 275 23.49 -24.43 -24.35
N HIS A 276 22.90 -23.33 -23.86
CA HIS A 276 23.24 -21.99 -24.35
C HIS A 276 24.30 -21.32 -23.47
N THR A 277 25.47 -21.04 -24.06
CA THR A 277 26.49 -20.16 -23.47
C THR A 277 26.07 -18.71 -23.70
N LEU A 278 25.68 -18.01 -22.63
CA LEU A 278 25.40 -16.57 -22.70
C LEU A 278 26.73 -15.81 -22.86
N SER A 279 26.82 -14.93 -23.86
CA SER A 279 27.98 -14.07 -24.08
C SER A 279 27.56 -12.60 -24.01
N GLN A 280 28.36 -11.76 -23.36
CA GLN A 280 28.16 -10.32 -23.36
C GLN A 280 28.52 -9.68 -24.72
N PHE A 281 29.31 -10.38 -25.54
CA PHE A 281 29.92 -9.84 -26.75
C PHE A 281 29.36 -10.45 -28.04
N VAL A 282 28.49 -11.46 -27.94
CA VAL A 282 27.98 -12.23 -29.09
C VAL A 282 26.48 -12.46 -28.93
N GLY A 283 25.70 -12.08 -29.95
CA GLY A 283 24.26 -12.27 -30.04
C GLY A 283 23.56 -11.09 -30.72
N ASP A 284 22.33 -11.30 -31.16
CA ASP A 284 21.49 -10.24 -31.72
C ASP A 284 20.89 -9.38 -30.61
N ALA A 285 20.81 -8.06 -30.84
CA ALA A 285 20.14 -7.17 -29.93
C ALA A 285 18.63 -7.47 -29.89
N PHE A 286 18.06 -7.51 -28.70
CA PHE A 286 16.60 -7.66 -28.56
C PHE A 286 15.90 -6.35 -28.96
N ASP A 287 14.98 -6.42 -29.92
CA ASP A 287 14.33 -5.24 -30.52
C ASP A 287 13.58 -4.35 -29.51
N ALA A 288 13.05 -4.93 -28.43
CA ALA A 288 12.25 -4.23 -27.42
C ALA A 288 12.88 -4.32 -26.01
N PRO A 289 14.01 -3.66 -25.74
CA PRO A 289 14.73 -3.80 -24.47
C PRO A 289 13.90 -3.38 -23.25
N THR A 290 12.97 -2.44 -23.41
CA THR A 290 12.00 -2.06 -22.37
C THR A 290 11.02 -3.18 -22.04
N LEU A 291 10.49 -3.89 -23.05
CA LEU A 291 9.63 -5.04 -22.85
C LEU A 291 10.39 -6.14 -22.11
N TYR A 292 11.60 -6.48 -22.56
CA TYR A 292 12.46 -7.47 -21.92
C TYR A 292 12.72 -7.14 -20.45
N ARG A 293 13.22 -5.92 -20.15
CA ARG A 293 13.47 -5.47 -18.78
C ARG A 293 12.21 -5.55 -17.92
N SER A 294 11.08 -5.04 -18.42
CA SER A 294 9.81 -5.06 -17.70
C SER A 294 9.22 -6.46 -17.47
N THR A 295 9.68 -7.45 -18.22
CA THR A 295 9.27 -8.86 -18.10
C THR A 295 10.19 -9.61 -17.15
N VAL A 296 11.50 -9.38 -17.23
CA VAL A 296 12.50 -10.00 -16.34
C VAL A 296 12.41 -9.44 -14.92
N GLU A 297 12.25 -8.12 -14.77
CA GLU A 297 12.02 -7.47 -13.47
C GLU A 297 10.70 -7.92 -12.82
N ALA A 298 9.73 -8.38 -13.62
CA ALA A 298 8.48 -8.94 -13.12
C ALA A 298 8.66 -10.30 -12.40
N PHE A 299 9.82 -10.96 -12.51
CA PHE A 299 10.11 -12.22 -11.83
C PHE A 299 11.00 -12.07 -10.58
N GLN A 300 11.43 -10.84 -10.24
CA GLN A 300 12.21 -10.52 -9.04
C GLN A 300 11.31 -10.07 -7.89
#